data_AF-W5JXC8-F1
#
_entry.id   AF-W5JXC8-F1
#
_cell.length_a   1.000
_cell.length_b   1.000
_cell.length_c   1.000
_cell.angle_alpha   90.00
_cell.angle_beta   90.00
_cell.angle_gamma   90.00
#
_symmetry.space_group_name_H-M   'P 1'
#
loop_
_entity.id
_entity.type
_entity.pdbx_description
1 polymer ?
#
loop_
_entity_poly.entity_id
_entity_poly.type
_entity_poly.pdbx_seq_one_letter_code
_entity_poly.pdbx_strand_id
1 'polypeptide(L)'
;MKWVFETDMWLKKFLENNDAVMKDSLKQLWETIEWRKTSGINDIREDNIRMEYINDGLMFPRGRDVDGKTVFIFKSKLYVRGSRNLDDLKKCFLYWIERIIREANDDLVTIVFDLTDAGLSNVDMDYTKYIINTLKNYYPCSVNYILIYDLPWILNATFQIIKKLLPAKAVDRLRNINSKNISEYIDEDNMLKSWGGKDDYVFKFIPESQHTKLEPLELQLTQSSNGVANGFLSKKEEYEKVHFANLSPPETPMNESANSFPEHNDGEMLRINPPNIIIFAKSGNDLVGTVEITNVDSKPVTYKVKTTAPEKFRVRPSTGILLPSGTVTINVVLQHGQQVNIINREKFLVMCMGLTSDMSSNPQDLIELWKNTSTRSANLEQHRLKCALPVNFDESGLEPMFAGAGVGSGTDMLGAGAAAGGPNGTGAAGNNQIYYSLSVIMSRMDHLALLAKRNQKLQWLTCALFLLLSLAIVYILKVEIKNNASQYCTSAELN
;
A
#
# COMPACT_ATOMS: atom_id res chain seq x y z
N MET A 1 5.20 -11.00 -3.12
CA MET A 1 3.98 -10.61 -2.36
C MET A 1 3.98 -11.09 -0.92
N LYS A 2 4.61 -12.22 -0.55
CA LYS A 2 4.71 -12.72 0.84
C LYS A 2 4.99 -11.64 1.91
N TRP A 3 5.94 -10.73 1.64
CA TRP A 3 6.36 -9.65 2.54
C TRP A 3 5.23 -8.74 3.06
N VAL A 4 4.15 -8.49 2.30
CA VAL A 4 3.00 -7.67 2.75
C VAL A 4 2.22 -8.36 3.89
N PHE A 5 2.30 -9.68 3.98
CA PHE A 5 1.59 -10.51 4.96
C PHE A 5 2.48 -10.92 6.13
N GLU A 6 3.80 -10.96 5.91
CA GLU A 6 4.80 -11.36 6.90
C GLU A 6 5.03 -10.25 7.93
N THR A 7 5.07 -8.97 7.53
CA THR A 7 5.24 -7.85 8.47
C THR A 7 4.41 -6.61 8.10
N ASP A 8 4.06 -5.80 9.11
CA ASP A 8 3.39 -4.51 8.93
C ASP A 8 4.35 -3.39 8.47
N MET A 9 5.66 -3.68 8.31
CA MET A 9 6.69 -2.67 8.01
C MET A 9 6.42 -1.91 6.73
N TRP A 10 6.06 -2.61 5.65
CA TRP A 10 5.74 -1.96 4.38
C TRP A 10 4.43 -1.16 4.42
N LEU A 11 3.40 -1.66 5.11
CA LEU A 11 2.16 -0.91 5.32
C LEU A 11 2.44 0.42 6.04
N LYS A 12 3.30 0.38 7.06
CA LYS A 12 3.78 1.58 7.78
C LYS A 12 4.53 2.53 6.84
N LYS A 13 5.45 2.04 5.99
CA LYS A 13 6.17 2.86 5.00
C LYS A 13 5.21 3.59 4.03
N PHE A 14 4.19 2.92 3.51
CA PHE A 14 3.19 3.59 2.64
C PHE A 14 2.41 4.67 3.39
N LEU A 15 2.06 4.44 4.67
CA LEU A 15 1.38 5.43 5.51
C LEU A 15 2.29 6.65 5.77
N GLU A 16 3.54 6.45 6.17
CA GLU A 16 4.52 7.52 6.42
C GLU A 16 4.82 8.33 5.13
N ASN A 17 4.93 7.65 3.99
CA ASN A 17 5.20 8.31 2.71
C ASN A 17 4.08 9.28 2.29
N ASN A 18 2.83 8.93 2.59
CA ASN A 18 1.63 9.72 2.27
C ASN A 18 1.04 10.45 3.50
N ASP A 19 1.86 10.79 4.49
CA ASP A 19 1.47 11.64 5.63
C ASP A 19 0.23 11.12 6.40
N ALA A 20 0.18 9.80 6.57
CA ALA A 20 -0.92 9.02 7.15
C ALA A 20 -2.28 9.13 6.43
N VAL A 21 -2.32 9.66 5.20
CA VAL A 21 -3.53 9.70 4.37
C VAL A 21 -3.83 8.30 3.83
N MET A 22 -4.71 7.59 4.53
CA MET A 22 -5.10 6.18 4.24
C MET A 22 -5.43 5.91 2.76
N LYS A 23 -6.20 6.81 2.13
CA LYS A 23 -6.66 6.65 0.74
C LYS A 23 -5.50 6.64 -0.25
N ASP A 24 -4.56 7.55 -0.08
CA ASP A 24 -3.43 7.71 -0.99
C ASP A 24 -2.35 6.66 -0.70
N SER A 25 -2.21 6.26 0.58
CA SER A 25 -1.40 5.11 1.01
C SER A 25 -1.88 3.79 0.38
N LEU A 26 -3.19 3.50 0.45
CA LEU A 26 -3.79 2.31 -0.17
C LEU A 26 -3.64 2.35 -1.69
N LYS A 27 -3.82 3.52 -2.31
CA LYS A 27 -3.64 3.71 -3.74
C LYS A 27 -2.19 3.41 -4.16
N GLN A 28 -1.20 3.98 -3.46
CA GLN A 28 0.21 3.77 -3.77
C GLN A 28 0.63 2.30 -3.55
N LEU A 29 0.14 1.66 -2.49
CA LEU A 29 0.33 0.22 -2.25
C LEU A 29 -0.21 -0.62 -3.43
N TRP A 30 -1.43 -0.32 -3.89
CA TRP A 30 -2.04 -1.01 -5.02
C TRP A 30 -1.26 -0.82 -6.33
N GLU A 31 -0.93 0.44 -6.68
CA GLU A 31 -0.13 0.77 -7.86
C GLU A 31 1.26 0.12 -7.80
N THR A 32 1.84 -0.04 -6.61
CA THR A 32 3.10 -0.77 -6.40
C THR A 32 2.95 -2.27 -6.65
N ILE A 33 1.89 -2.91 -6.12
CA ILE A 33 1.65 -4.34 -6.33
C ILE A 33 1.42 -4.64 -7.82
N GLU A 34 0.63 -3.81 -8.50
CA GLU A 34 0.37 -3.90 -9.94
C GLU A 34 1.66 -3.71 -10.76
N TRP A 35 2.43 -2.65 -10.48
CA TRP A 35 3.72 -2.39 -11.13
C TRP A 35 4.74 -3.52 -10.90
N ARG A 36 4.81 -4.08 -9.68
CA ARG A 36 5.71 -5.20 -9.36
C ARG A 36 5.36 -6.47 -10.13
N LYS A 37 4.07 -6.70 -10.40
CA LYS A 37 3.60 -7.82 -11.22
C LYS A 37 3.90 -7.59 -12.70
N THR A 38 3.54 -6.42 -13.25
CA THR A 38 3.71 -6.13 -14.69
C THR A 38 5.17 -5.96 -15.10
N SER A 39 6.04 -5.49 -14.19
CA SER A 39 7.48 -5.35 -14.42
C SER A 39 8.30 -6.60 -14.09
N GLY A 40 7.66 -7.70 -13.66
CA GLY A 40 8.33 -8.97 -13.35
C GLY A 40 9.34 -8.88 -12.20
N ILE A 41 9.11 -8.01 -11.21
CA ILE A 41 10.15 -7.67 -10.20
C ILE A 41 10.59 -8.89 -9.38
N ASN A 42 9.68 -9.81 -9.05
CA ASN A 42 10.03 -11.03 -8.31
C ASN A 42 10.76 -12.07 -9.18
N ASP A 43 10.78 -11.88 -10.51
CA ASP A 43 11.43 -12.77 -11.46
C ASP A 43 12.84 -12.29 -11.83
N ILE A 44 13.22 -11.06 -11.48
CA ILE A 44 14.55 -10.48 -11.74
C ILE A 44 15.62 -11.31 -11.04
N ARG A 45 16.58 -11.81 -11.82
CA ARG A 45 17.65 -12.71 -11.41
C ARG A 45 18.87 -12.54 -12.30
N GLU A 46 20.02 -13.04 -11.85
CA GLU A 46 21.28 -12.98 -12.59
C GLU A 46 21.23 -13.69 -13.97
N ASP A 47 20.31 -14.65 -14.15
CA ASP A 47 20.08 -15.36 -15.42
C ASP A 47 19.29 -14.55 -16.47
N ASN A 48 18.65 -13.43 -16.09
CA ASN A 48 17.76 -12.67 -16.97
C ASN A 48 18.00 -11.14 -17.01
N ILE A 49 19.14 -10.69 -16.45
CA ILE A 49 19.64 -9.32 -16.55
C ILE A 49 20.91 -9.26 -17.40
N ARG A 50 21.25 -8.07 -17.92
CA ARG A 50 22.47 -7.86 -18.71
C ARG A 50 23.68 -7.82 -17.79
N MET A 51 24.24 -8.99 -17.47
CA MET A 51 25.38 -9.15 -16.55
C MET A 51 26.62 -8.31 -16.92
N GLU A 52 26.80 -7.95 -18.18
CA GLU A 52 27.79 -6.96 -18.62
C GLU A 52 27.66 -5.62 -17.86
N TYR A 53 26.44 -5.09 -17.73
CA TYR A 53 26.13 -3.83 -17.03
C TYR A 53 26.14 -3.98 -15.49
N ILE A 54 26.22 -5.22 -14.98
CA ILE A 54 26.37 -5.51 -13.55
C ILE A 54 27.86 -5.61 -13.20
N ASN A 55 28.68 -6.20 -14.07
CA ASN A 55 30.11 -6.44 -13.83
C ASN A 55 30.98 -5.19 -14.02
N ASP A 56 30.53 -4.17 -14.76
CA ASP A 56 31.32 -2.97 -15.04
C ASP A 56 31.41 -1.96 -13.88
N GLY A 57 30.66 -2.15 -12.80
CA GLY A 57 30.69 -1.28 -11.62
C GLY A 57 30.04 0.08 -11.82
N LEU A 58 29.17 0.27 -12.82
CA LEU A 58 28.39 1.50 -12.97
C LEU A 58 27.55 1.82 -11.71
N MET A 59 26.98 0.79 -11.08
CA MET A 59 26.28 0.96 -9.81
C MET A 59 26.43 -0.28 -8.92
N PHE A 60 26.64 -0.09 -7.62
CA PHE A 60 26.86 -1.16 -6.64
C PHE A 60 26.73 -0.67 -5.19
N PRO A 61 26.34 -1.53 -4.23
CA PRO A 61 26.41 -1.22 -2.80
C PRO A 61 27.83 -1.42 -2.26
N ARG A 62 28.32 -0.49 -1.44
CA ARG A 62 29.55 -0.65 -0.64
C ARG A 62 29.56 0.35 0.51
N GLY A 63 29.91 -0.12 1.72
CA GLY A 63 30.04 0.70 2.91
C GLY A 63 28.69 1.05 3.57
N ARG A 64 28.79 1.74 4.70
CA ARG A 64 27.70 2.28 5.51
C ARG A 64 27.83 3.81 5.57
N ASP A 65 26.71 4.52 5.66
CA ASP A 65 26.72 5.93 6.07
C ASP A 65 26.79 6.06 7.61
N VAL A 66 26.92 7.29 8.11
CA VAL A 66 26.99 7.58 9.56
C VAL A 66 25.72 7.17 10.34
N ASP A 67 24.60 6.95 9.65
CA ASP A 67 23.34 6.42 10.23
C ASP A 67 23.26 4.88 10.16
N GLY A 68 24.31 4.21 9.69
CA GLY A 68 24.40 2.76 9.51
C GLY A 68 23.68 2.22 8.28
N LYS A 69 23.23 3.09 7.36
CA LYS A 69 22.47 2.70 6.16
C LYS A 69 23.41 2.25 5.05
N THR A 70 22.98 1.28 4.26
CA THR A 70 23.77 0.80 3.12
C THR A 70 23.97 1.94 2.12
N VAL A 71 25.21 2.13 1.64
CA VAL A 71 25.51 3.13 0.61
C VAL A 71 25.46 2.49 -0.77
N PHE A 72 24.57 2.99 -1.63
CA PHE A 72 24.41 2.58 -3.03
C PHE A 72 25.06 3.61 -3.95
N ILE A 73 26.13 3.20 -4.63
CA ILE A 73 27.03 4.07 -5.37
C ILE A 73 26.68 3.99 -6.86
N PHE A 74 26.65 5.14 -7.55
CA PHE A 74 26.61 5.28 -9.00
C PHE A 74 27.88 5.97 -9.48
N LYS A 75 28.72 5.26 -10.24
CA LYS A 75 29.93 5.82 -10.88
C LYS A 75 29.57 6.42 -12.23
N SER A 76 28.96 7.61 -12.20
CA SER A 76 28.28 8.23 -13.37
C SER A 76 29.18 8.38 -14.60
N LYS A 77 30.49 8.56 -14.40
CA LYS A 77 31.51 8.60 -15.47
C LYS A 77 31.50 7.37 -16.39
N LEU A 78 31.11 6.20 -15.89
CA LEU A 78 31.08 4.92 -16.62
C LEU A 78 29.86 4.76 -17.54
N TYR A 79 28.88 5.66 -17.44
CA TYR A 79 27.71 5.67 -18.30
C TYR A 79 27.81 6.80 -19.33
N VAL A 80 27.49 6.52 -20.59
CA VAL A 80 27.37 7.53 -21.65
C VAL A 80 25.97 7.43 -22.22
N ARG A 81 25.30 8.56 -22.37
CA ARG A 81 23.94 8.65 -22.90
C ARG A 81 23.83 7.94 -24.25
N GLY A 82 22.92 6.98 -24.34
CA GLY A 82 22.69 6.18 -25.56
C GLY A 82 23.70 5.06 -25.84
N SER A 83 24.71 4.82 -24.98
CA SER A 83 25.67 3.71 -25.19
C SER A 83 25.16 2.33 -24.74
N ARG A 84 23.98 2.27 -24.11
CA ARG A 84 23.39 1.05 -23.53
C ARG A 84 21.91 0.94 -23.89
N ASN A 85 21.39 -0.27 -23.94
CA ASN A 85 19.94 -0.48 -23.95
C ASN A 85 19.36 0.01 -22.61
N LEU A 86 18.42 0.96 -22.67
CA LEU A 86 17.86 1.57 -21.46
C LEU A 86 17.00 0.59 -20.65
N ASP A 87 16.31 -0.37 -21.27
CA ASP A 87 15.44 -1.31 -20.53
C ASP A 87 16.25 -2.39 -19.80
N ASP A 88 17.34 -2.87 -20.40
CA ASP A 88 18.33 -3.69 -19.70
C ASP A 88 18.98 -2.93 -18.54
N LEU A 89 19.32 -1.65 -18.73
CA LEU A 89 19.90 -0.81 -17.67
C LEU A 89 18.91 -0.58 -16.51
N LYS A 90 17.62 -0.32 -16.81
CA LYS A 90 16.53 -0.25 -15.82
C LYS A 90 16.41 -1.55 -15.02
N LYS A 91 16.46 -2.72 -15.67
CA LYS A 91 16.45 -4.02 -14.98
C LYS A 91 17.66 -4.20 -14.06
N CYS A 92 18.84 -3.74 -14.47
CA CYS A 92 20.04 -3.80 -13.64
C CYS A 92 19.92 -2.91 -12.39
N PHE A 93 19.30 -1.72 -12.51
CA PHE A 93 18.97 -0.88 -11.34
C PHE A 93 17.96 -1.56 -10.40
N LEU A 94 16.92 -2.17 -10.97
CA LEU A 94 15.91 -2.91 -10.21
C LEU A 94 16.50 -4.11 -9.47
N TYR A 95 17.41 -4.87 -10.09
CA TYR A 95 18.15 -5.94 -9.43
C TYR A 95 18.89 -5.43 -8.19
N TRP A 96 19.68 -4.36 -8.34
CA TRP A 96 20.47 -3.82 -7.24
C TRP A 96 19.60 -3.26 -6.10
N ILE A 97 18.55 -2.49 -6.39
CA ILE A 97 17.70 -1.92 -5.32
C ILE A 97 16.93 -3.02 -4.57
N GLU A 98 16.42 -4.05 -5.27
CA GLU A 98 15.76 -5.20 -4.63
C GLU A 98 16.72 -6.01 -3.76
N ARG A 99 17.95 -6.23 -4.24
CA ARG A 99 19.00 -6.92 -3.47
C ARG A 99 19.38 -6.12 -2.22
N ILE A 100 19.62 -4.81 -2.35
CA ILE A 100 19.98 -3.93 -1.23
C ILE A 100 18.87 -3.89 -0.18
N ILE A 101 17.61 -3.78 -0.58
CA ILE A 101 16.46 -3.77 0.34
C ILE A 101 16.37 -5.10 1.11
N ARG A 102 16.63 -6.23 0.43
CA ARG A 102 16.65 -7.57 1.04
C ARG A 102 17.81 -7.73 2.03
N GLU A 103 19.02 -7.36 1.64
CA GLU A 103 20.23 -7.43 2.48
C GLU A 103 20.18 -6.44 3.66
N ALA A 104 19.51 -5.30 3.51
CA ALA A 104 19.31 -4.30 4.55
C ALA A 104 18.07 -4.56 5.44
N ASN A 105 17.36 -5.68 5.25
CA ASN A 105 16.13 -6.01 5.97
C ASN A 105 15.11 -4.85 6.00
N ASP A 106 14.79 -4.32 4.81
CA ASP A 106 13.87 -3.19 4.62
C ASP A 106 14.27 -1.87 5.32
N ASP A 107 15.54 -1.66 5.68
CA ASP A 107 16.02 -0.34 6.15
C ASP A 107 16.16 0.69 5.00
N LEU A 108 16.52 1.93 5.33
CA LEU A 108 16.85 2.98 4.37
C LEU A 108 18.17 2.72 3.63
N VAL A 109 18.33 3.28 2.43
CA VAL A 109 19.56 3.30 1.62
C VAL A 109 20.02 4.74 1.38
N THR A 110 21.32 5.01 1.48
CA THR A 110 21.91 6.28 1.03
C THR A 110 22.40 6.11 -0.40
N ILE A 111 22.00 7.01 -1.30
CA ILE A 111 22.38 6.95 -2.71
C ILE A 111 23.46 7.98 -2.99
N VAL A 112 24.63 7.54 -3.47
CA VAL A 112 25.73 8.41 -3.90
C VAL A 112 25.78 8.43 -5.42
N PHE A 113 25.56 9.61 -6.01
CA PHE A 113 25.90 9.89 -7.41
C PHE A 113 27.31 10.49 -7.44
N ASP A 114 28.29 9.66 -7.78
CA ASP A 114 29.66 10.08 -8.03
C ASP A 114 29.74 10.70 -9.42
N LEU A 115 30.08 12.00 -9.47
CA LEU A 115 30.20 12.80 -10.68
C LEU A 115 31.65 13.22 -10.97
N THR A 116 32.66 12.67 -10.28
CA THR A 116 34.07 12.94 -10.60
C THR A 116 34.33 12.58 -12.07
N ASP A 117 34.99 13.51 -12.77
CA ASP A 117 35.24 13.52 -14.23
C ASP A 117 34.00 13.45 -15.14
N ALA A 118 32.77 13.52 -14.62
CA ALA A 118 31.55 13.44 -15.43
C ALA A 118 31.29 14.74 -16.23
N GLY A 119 30.64 14.59 -17.37
CA GLY A 119 30.21 15.70 -18.24
C GLY A 119 28.79 15.51 -18.76
N LEU A 120 28.33 16.41 -19.64
CA LEU A 120 26.95 16.42 -20.15
C LEU A 120 26.56 15.11 -20.87
N SER A 121 27.53 14.42 -21.49
CA SER A 121 27.31 13.11 -22.13
C SER A 121 27.06 11.98 -21.13
N ASN A 122 27.40 12.15 -19.85
CA ASN A 122 27.17 11.15 -18.80
C ASN A 122 25.76 11.25 -18.17
N VAL A 123 24.94 12.24 -18.55
CA VAL A 123 23.58 12.42 -18.00
C VAL A 123 22.51 12.07 -19.04
N ASP A 124 21.67 11.09 -18.72
CA ASP A 124 20.48 10.75 -19.50
C ASP A 124 19.21 11.07 -18.70
N MET A 125 18.49 12.09 -19.14
CA MET A 125 17.29 12.59 -18.47
C MET A 125 16.15 11.58 -18.41
N ASP A 126 16.07 10.61 -19.32
CA ASP A 126 14.98 9.63 -19.34
C ASP A 126 15.29 8.49 -18.37
N TYR A 127 16.57 8.10 -18.24
CA TYR A 127 17.01 7.21 -17.17
C TYR A 127 16.94 7.87 -15.78
N THR A 128 17.32 9.15 -15.64
CA THR A 128 17.18 9.89 -14.38
C THR A 128 15.71 10.02 -13.95
N LYS A 129 14.79 10.37 -14.86
CA LYS A 129 13.34 10.38 -14.59
C LYS A 129 12.84 9.00 -14.16
N TYR A 130 13.32 7.94 -14.80
CA TYR A 130 12.95 6.57 -14.44
C TYR A 130 13.35 6.23 -13.00
N ILE A 131 14.60 6.50 -12.60
CA ILE A 131 15.07 6.25 -11.22
C ILE A 131 14.21 7.04 -10.22
N ILE A 132 14.01 8.34 -10.45
CA ILE A 132 13.22 9.21 -9.57
C ILE A 132 11.78 8.70 -9.44
N ASN A 133 11.10 8.41 -10.56
CA ASN A 133 9.72 7.94 -10.54
C ASN A 133 9.59 6.55 -9.90
N THR A 134 10.56 5.67 -10.13
CA THR A 134 10.58 4.32 -9.56
C THR A 134 10.67 4.39 -8.03
N LEU A 135 11.67 5.11 -7.50
CA LEU A 135 11.85 5.28 -6.06
C LEU A 135 10.64 5.99 -5.43
N LYS A 136 10.19 7.11 -6.01
CA LYS A 136 9.04 7.90 -5.55
C LYS A 136 7.76 7.08 -5.44
N ASN A 137 7.43 6.32 -6.49
CA ASN A 137 6.11 5.72 -6.62
C ASN A 137 6.05 4.32 -5.99
N TYR A 138 7.14 3.54 -6.03
CA TYR A 138 7.11 2.10 -5.74
C TYR A 138 8.00 1.66 -4.57
N TYR A 139 8.88 2.54 -4.08
CA TYR A 139 9.77 2.27 -2.93
C TYR A 139 9.59 3.36 -1.85
N PRO A 140 8.41 3.43 -1.21
CA PRO A 140 8.11 4.43 -0.18
C PRO A 140 9.11 4.36 0.98
N CYS A 141 9.50 5.52 1.53
CA CYS A 141 10.39 5.60 2.69
C CYS A 141 11.62 4.67 2.58
N SER A 142 12.31 4.72 1.44
CA SER A 142 13.49 3.88 1.14
C SER A 142 14.81 4.63 1.18
N VAL A 143 14.84 5.96 0.98
CA VAL A 143 16.09 6.73 0.82
C VAL A 143 16.44 7.51 2.09
N ASN A 144 17.65 7.33 2.63
CA ASN A 144 18.20 8.14 3.73
C ASN A 144 18.74 9.48 3.20
N TYR A 145 19.91 9.47 2.55
CA TYR A 145 20.46 10.64 1.84
C TYR A 145 20.52 10.44 0.32
N ILE A 146 20.49 11.56 -0.41
CA ILE A 146 20.90 11.63 -1.82
C ILE A 146 22.15 12.50 -1.88
N LEU A 147 23.31 11.86 -2.00
CA LEU A 147 24.62 12.49 -1.98
C LEU A 147 25.09 12.70 -3.43
N ILE A 148 25.31 13.95 -3.83
CA ILE A 148 25.84 14.33 -5.13
C ILE A 148 27.31 14.66 -4.93
N TYR A 149 28.20 13.72 -5.23
CA TYR A 149 29.64 13.85 -5.00
C TYR A 149 30.33 14.51 -6.20
N ASP A 150 31.10 15.56 -5.91
CA ASP A 150 31.98 16.27 -6.84
C ASP A 150 31.28 16.82 -8.10
N LEU A 151 30.14 17.50 -7.90
CA LEU A 151 29.31 18.07 -8.98
C LEU A 151 30.10 19.03 -9.91
N PRO A 152 30.37 18.65 -11.17
CA PRO A 152 31.09 19.49 -12.12
C PRO A 152 30.26 20.72 -12.51
N TRP A 153 30.91 21.88 -12.61
CA TRP A 153 30.23 23.16 -12.85
C TRP A 153 29.35 23.16 -14.12
N ILE A 154 29.76 22.42 -15.16
CA ILE A 154 29.04 22.27 -16.43
C ILE A 154 27.69 21.54 -16.27
N LEU A 155 27.55 20.73 -15.22
CA LEU A 155 26.32 19.99 -14.91
C LEU A 155 25.34 20.80 -14.03
N ASN A 156 25.72 21.98 -13.52
CA ASN A 156 24.86 22.78 -12.63
C ASN A 156 23.47 23.05 -13.21
N ALA A 157 23.36 23.43 -14.49
CA ALA A 157 22.07 23.70 -15.13
C ALA A 157 21.19 22.44 -15.17
N THR A 158 21.75 21.31 -15.59
CA THR A 158 21.10 20.00 -15.62
C THR A 158 20.68 19.54 -14.23
N PHE A 159 21.54 19.75 -13.22
CA PHE A 159 21.26 19.45 -11.83
C PHE A 159 20.08 20.27 -11.28
N GLN A 160 19.98 21.57 -11.61
CA GLN A 160 18.81 22.37 -11.21
C GLN A 160 17.50 21.92 -11.90
N ILE A 161 17.57 21.33 -13.09
CA ILE A 161 16.41 20.68 -13.74
C ILE A 161 16.03 19.41 -12.98
N ILE A 162 17.00 18.54 -12.68
CA ILE A 162 16.78 17.29 -11.93
C ILE A 162 16.21 17.57 -10.52
N LYS A 163 16.74 18.59 -9.82
CA LYS A 163 16.25 18.99 -8.49
C LYS A 163 14.78 19.41 -8.49
N LYS A 164 14.26 19.98 -9.59
CA LYS A 164 12.84 20.33 -9.76
C LYS A 164 11.94 19.12 -10.05
N LEU A 165 12.49 17.98 -10.46
CA LEU A 165 11.75 16.72 -10.67
C LEU A 165 11.62 15.89 -9.38
N LEU A 166 12.50 16.13 -8.39
CA LEU A 166 12.48 15.43 -7.12
C LEU A 166 11.27 15.84 -6.25
N PRO A 167 10.64 14.90 -5.51
CA PRO A 167 9.69 15.23 -4.45
C PRO A 167 10.32 16.09 -3.35
N ALA A 168 9.54 16.94 -2.69
CA ALA A 168 10.03 17.80 -1.60
C ALA A 168 10.80 17.01 -0.52
N LYS A 169 10.20 15.92 0.00
CA LYS A 169 10.84 15.01 0.98
C LYS A 169 12.20 14.45 0.54
N ALA A 170 12.47 14.36 -0.77
CA ALA A 170 13.75 13.92 -1.32
C ALA A 170 14.73 15.10 -1.52
N VAL A 171 14.23 16.29 -1.86
CA VAL A 171 15.04 17.53 -1.90
C VAL A 171 15.61 17.85 -0.53
N ASP A 172 14.84 17.66 0.54
CA ASP A 172 15.27 17.89 1.94
C ASP A 172 16.42 16.95 2.37
N ARG A 173 16.54 15.79 1.71
CA ARG A 173 17.56 14.75 1.93
C ARG A 173 18.75 14.83 0.95
N LEU A 174 18.70 15.76 0.00
CA LEU A 174 19.75 15.92 -1.01
C LEU A 174 20.90 16.78 -0.47
N ARG A 175 22.14 16.33 -0.66
CA ARG A 175 23.36 17.06 -0.29
C ARG A 175 24.34 17.07 -1.45
N ASN A 176 24.94 18.22 -1.73
CA ASN A 176 26.09 18.31 -2.64
C ASN A 176 27.35 18.22 -1.78
N ILE A 177 28.20 17.22 -2.05
CA ILE A 177 29.39 16.90 -1.26
C ILE A 177 30.63 16.78 -2.15
N ASN A 178 31.80 16.75 -1.53
CA ASN A 178 33.10 16.53 -2.15
C ASN A 178 34.08 16.00 -1.07
N SER A 179 35.34 15.79 -1.43
CA SER A 179 36.39 15.27 -0.53
C SER A 179 36.60 16.05 0.77
N LYS A 180 36.09 17.29 0.89
CA LYS A 180 36.22 18.11 2.12
C LYS A 180 35.11 17.90 3.15
N ASN A 181 33.95 17.36 2.73
CA ASN A 181 32.76 17.25 3.59
C ASN A 181 32.01 15.91 3.47
N ILE A 182 32.48 14.97 2.64
CA ILE A 182 31.93 13.60 2.60
C ILE A 182 32.00 12.90 3.97
N SER A 183 32.99 13.24 4.81
CA SER A 183 33.14 12.73 6.17
C SER A 183 32.01 13.12 7.15
N GLU A 184 31.16 14.09 6.79
CA GLU A 184 29.92 14.37 7.52
C GLU A 184 28.86 13.27 7.32
N TYR A 185 28.99 12.43 6.29
CA TYR A 185 27.98 11.46 5.85
C TYR A 185 28.50 10.02 5.77
N ILE A 186 29.80 9.81 5.52
CA ILE A 186 30.44 8.49 5.44
C ILE A 186 31.78 8.56 6.17
N ASP A 187 31.97 7.71 7.18
CA ASP A 187 33.23 7.66 7.95
C ASP A 187 34.41 7.12 7.12
N GLU A 188 35.64 7.37 7.57
CA GLU A 188 36.86 7.00 6.84
C GLU A 188 37.00 5.49 6.58
N ASP A 189 36.44 4.63 7.44
CA ASP A 189 36.61 3.17 7.34
C ASP A 189 35.59 2.57 6.36
N ASN A 190 34.42 3.21 6.20
CA ASN A 190 33.41 2.90 5.18
C ASN A 190 33.59 3.65 3.85
N MET A 191 34.41 4.70 3.82
CA MET A 191 34.63 5.55 2.65
C MET A 191 35.70 4.98 1.70
N LEU A 192 35.37 4.91 0.41
CA LEU A 192 36.30 4.49 -0.65
C LEU A 192 37.56 5.37 -0.70
N LYS A 193 38.72 4.76 -0.98
CA LYS A 193 39.99 5.47 -1.29
C LYS A 193 39.84 6.49 -2.41
N SER A 194 38.95 6.26 -3.39
CA SER A 194 38.64 7.23 -4.46
C SER A 194 38.03 8.55 -3.95
N TRP A 195 37.52 8.57 -2.72
CA TRP A 195 36.94 9.74 -2.06
C TRP A 195 37.80 10.26 -0.88
N GLY A 196 38.96 9.64 -0.65
CA GLY A 196 39.90 9.99 0.43
C GLY A 196 39.79 9.12 1.70
N GLY A 197 38.96 8.07 1.70
CA GLY A 197 38.85 7.14 2.82
C GLY A 197 39.87 5.99 2.78
N LYS A 198 39.66 4.99 3.63
CA LYS A 198 40.56 3.84 3.80
C LYS A 198 40.12 2.60 3.03
N ASP A 199 38.83 2.49 2.67
CA ASP A 199 38.30 1.32 1.96
C ASP A 199 38.89 1.23 0.54
N ASP A 200 39.69 0.20 0.30
CA ASP A 200 40.35 -0.04 -0.98
C ASP A 200 39.63 -1.01 -1.91
N TYR A 201 38.37 -1.27 -1.60
CA TYR A 201 37.49 -2.04 -2.45
C TYR A 201 37.40 -1.47 -3.87
N VAL A 202 37.97 -2.24 -4.81
CA VAL A 202 37.68 -2.14 -6.24
C VAL A 202 36.49 -3.03 -6.53
N PHE A 203 35.47 -2.48 -7.20
CA PHE A 203 34.25 -3.23 -7.47
C PHE A 203 34.53 -4.53 -8.23
N LYS A 204 33.98 -5.62 -7.69
CA LYS A 204 33.86 -6.91 -8.35
C LYS A 204 32.48 -7.47 -8.01
N PHE A 205 31.72 -7.88 -9.01
CA PHE A 205 30.44 -8.51 -8.77
C PHE A 205 30.61 -9.83 -8.00
N ILE A 206 29.76 -10.03 -7.00
CA ILE A 206 29.64 -11.27 -6.22
C ILE A 206 28.18 -11.72 -6.34
N PRO A 207 27.91 -12.90 -6.95
CA PRO A 207 26.58 -13.48 -7.00
C PRO A 207 25.91 -13.53 -5.63
N GLU A 208 24.58 -13.43 -5.60
CA GLU A 208 23.85 -13.76 -4.37
C GLU A 208 24.09 -15.24 -4.02
N SER A 209 24.59 -15.50 -2.80
CA SER A 209 24.52 -16.83 -2.22
C SER A 209 23.06 -17.29 -2.29
N GLN A 210 22.78 -18.37 -3.03
CA GLN A 210 21.43 -18.96 -3.04
C GLN A 210 21.15 -19.47 -1.62
N HIS A 211 20.59 -18.61 -0.77
CA HIS A 211 19.99 -19.04 0.47
C HIS A 211 18.86 -20.00 0.08
N THR A 212 19.08 -21.27 0.42
CA THR A 212 18.15 -22.37 0.31
C THR A 212 16.75 -21.87 0.65
N LYS A 213 15.73 -22.34 -0.09
CA LYS A 213 14.33 -22.19 0.30
C LYS A 213 14.24 -22.37 1.81
N LEU A 214 13.64 -21.40 2.50
CA LEU A 214 13.13 -21.62 3.84
C LEU A 214 12.05 -22.70 3.70
N GLU A 215 12.46 -23.96 3.87
CA GLU A 215 11.55 -25.08 4.00
C GLU A 215 10.55 -24.74 5.09
N PRO A 216 9.26 -25.08 4.92
CA PRO A 216 8.29 -24.93 5.99
C PRO A 216 8.82 -25.67 7.21
N LEU A 217 8.85 -25.02 8.36
CA LEU A 217 9.30 -25.65 9.60
C LEU A 217 8.28 -26.73 9.98
N GLU A 218 8.52 -27.98 9.55
CA GLU A 218 7.73 -29.10 10.04
C GLU A 218 7.87 -29.17 11.56
N LEU A 219 6.74 -29.07 12.25
CA LEU A 219 6.64 -29.18 13.69
C LEU A 219 6.83 -30.65 14.10
N GLN A 220 8.08 -31.13 14.01
CA GLN A 220 8.46 -32.45 14.50
C GLN A 220 8.44 -32.45 16.02
N LEU A 221 7.36 -33.00 16.58
CA LEU A 221 7.20 -33.28 18.00
C LEU A 221 8.13 -34.43 18.41
N THR A 222 9.39 -34.13 18.72
CA THR A 222 10.33 -35.10 19.30
C THR A 222 10.70 -34.74 20.73
N GLN A 223 10.64 -35.74 21.60
CA GLN A 223 10.77 -35.62 23.05
C GLN A 223 12.22 -35.31 23.48
N SER A 224 12.35 -34.67 24.63
CA SER A 224 13.60 -34.17 25.21
C SER A 224 14.63 -35.27 25.51
N SER A 225 15.94 -34.98 25.33
CA SER A 225 16.85 -34.63 26.45
C SER A 225 18.35 -34.96 26.24
N ASN A 226 19.19 -34.11 26.88
CA ASN A 226 20.59 -34.30 27.33
C ASN A 226 21.75 -33.93 26.37
N GLY A 227 22.71 -33.09 26.81
CA GLY A 227 23.94 -32.88 26.02
C GLY A 227 25.02 -31.81 26.36
N VAL A 228 24.85 -30.88 27.31
CA VAL A 228 25.93 -30.12 28.03
C VAL A 228 27.06 -29.34 27.25
N ALA A 229 27.11 -28.01 27.51
CA ALA A 229 28.27 -27.07 27.47
C ALA A 229 28.99 -26.75 26.11
N ASN A 230 29.54 -25.56 25.81
CA ASN A 230 29.53 -24.16 26.32
C ASN A 230 30.20 -23.29 25.20
N GLY A 231 30.08 -21.96 25.04
CA GLY A 231 29.34 -20.86 25.70
C GLY A 231 29.19 -19.69 24.66
N PHE A 232 29.46 -18.39 24.88
CA PHE A 232 29.76 -17.58 26.07
C PHE A 232 29.64 -16.06 25.75
N LEU A 233 28.47 -15.43 26.02
CA LEU A 233 28.16 -13.97 26.05
C LEU A 233 28.24 -13.16 24.71
N SER A 234 27.37 -12.17 24.44
CA SER A 234 26.74 -11.23 25.41
C SER A 234 25.25 -10.85 25.16
N LYS A 235 24.61 -10.47 26.27
CA LYS A 235 23.35 -9.72 26.51
C LYS A 235 22.29 -9.55 25.39
N LYS A 236 21.07 -9.97 25.73
CA LYS A 236 19.79 -9.43 25.23
C LYS A 236 18.83 -9.27 26.41
N GLU A 237 18.30 -8.07 26.63
CA GLU A 237 17.42 -7.77 27.77
C GLU A 237 15.96 -8.12 27.44
N GLU A 238 15.53 -9.25 28.03
CA GLU A 238 14.28 -9.46 28.79
C GLU A 238 12.99 -8.70 28.40
N TYR A 239 11.95 -9.46 28.08
CA TYR A 239 10.57 -9.13 28.44
C TYR A 239 9.92 -10.34 29.13
N GLU A 240 9.35 -10.08 30.30
CA GLU A 240 8.86 -11.05 31.28
C GLU A 240 7.59 -11.78 30.81
N LYS A 241 7.51 -13.10 31.04
CA LYS A 241 6.28 -13.90 30.84
C LYS A 241 5.68 -14.26 32.19
N VAL A 242 4.49 -13.75 32.49
CA VAL A 242 3.71 -14.17 33.66
C VAL A 242 3.01 -15.52 33.43
N HIS A 243 3.15 -16.43 34.39
CA HIS A 243 2.48 -17.72 34.42
C HIS A 243 1.05 -17.60 35.00
N PHE A 244 0.11 -18.36 34.43
CA PHE A 244 -1.16 -18.68 35.08
C PHE A 244 -1.11 -20.09 35.67
N ALA A 245 -1.60 -20.25 36.90
CA ALA A 245 -1.81 -21.56 37.52
C ALA A 245 -3.12 -21.56 38.34
N ASN A 246 -4.03 -22.45 37.95
CA ASN A 246 -5.03 -23.15 38.75
C ASN A 246 -5.76 -22.39 39.88
N LEU A 247 -6.96 -21.90 39.57
CA LEU A 247 -8.12 -22.05 40.46
C LEU A 247 -9.36 -22.43 39.64
N SER A 248 -9.99 -23.56 39.99
CA SER A 248 -11.31 -23.97 39.51
C SER A 248 -12.07 -24.60 40.67
N PRO A 249 -13.37 -24.28 40.82
CA PRO A 249 -14.36 -25.33 41.06
C PRO A 249 -15.73 -24.99 40.37
N PRO A 250 -16.75 -25.86 40.42
CA PRO A 250 -16.80 -27.19 39.82
C PRO A 250 -17.99 -27.35 38.83
N GLU A 251 -18.10 -28.52 38.19
CA GLU A 251 -19.11 -28.87 37.17
C GLU A 251 -20.56 -28.92 37.73
N THR A 252 -21.62 -28.47 37.04
CA THR A 252 -22.48 -29.22 36.08
C THR A 252 -23.82 -28.45 35.91
N PRO A 253 -24.74 -28.79 34.97
CA PRO A 253 -24.66 -29.58 33.74
C PRO A 253 -25.12 -28.80 32.47
N MET A 254 -25.15 -29.48 31.33
CA MET A 254 -25.59 -29.00 30.01
C MET A 254 -27.02 -28.42 29.98
N ASN A 255 -27.25 -27.48 29.07
CA ASN A 255 -28.49 -27.45 28.29
C ASN A 255 -28.21 -27.04 26.84
N GLU A 256 -28.83 -27.72 25.88
CA GLU A 256 -28.68 -27.42 24.45
C GLU A 256 -29.58 -26.26 24.04
N SER A 257 -29.04 -25.29 23.30
CA SER A 257 -29.83 -24.54 22.30
C SER A 257 -28.91 -23.87 21.30
N ALA A 258 -29.21 -24.07 20.01
CA ALA A 258 -28.44 -23.51 18.91
C ALA A 258 -28.74 -22.02 18.67
N ASN A 259 -27.95 -21.41 17.79
CA ASN A 259 -28.02 -20.03 17.25
C ASN A 259 -27.36 -18.93 18.11
N SER A 260 -26.13 -18.59 17.73
CA SER A 260 -25.61 -17.22 17.83
C SER A 260 -25.09 -16.78 16.46
N PHE A 261 -25.77 -15.80 15.87
CA PHE A 261 -25.33 -15.13 14.64
C PHE A 261 -24.13 -14.21 14.93
N PRO A 262 -23.29 -13.87 13.93
CA PRO A 262 -22.27 -12.83 14.08
C PRO A 262 -22.91 -11.46 14.39
N GLU A 263 -22.20 -10.68 15.21
CA GLU A 263 -22.68 -9.42 15.80
C GLU A 263 -23.12 -8.39 14.74
N HIS A 264 -24.25 -7.74 15.00
CA HIS A 264 -24.77 -6.62 14.21
C HIS A 264 -24.09 -5.30 14.59
N ASN A 265 -23.85 -4.42 13.62
CA ASN A 265 -23.63 -3.01 13.89
C ASN A 265 -24.98 -2.36 14.24
N ASP A 266 -25.05 -1.62 15.35
CA ASP A 266 -26.24 -0.85 15.72
C ASP A 266 -26.55 0.23 14.66
N GLY A 267 -27.66 0.07 13.96
CA GLY A 267 -28.24 1.09 13.07
C GLY A 267 -28.25 0.79 11.56
N GLU A 268 -27.83 -0.39 11.11
CA GLU A 268 -27.90 -0.80 9.69
C GLU A 268 -29.24 -1.47 9.36
N MET A 269 -29.93 -0.99 8.31
CA MET A 269 -31.27 -1.42 7.90
C MET A 269 -31.25 -2.50 6.80
N LEU A 270 -30.29 -2.44 5.87
CA LEU A 270 -30.13 -3.44 4.81
C LEU A 270 -28.77 -4.14 4.87
N ARG A 271 -28.81 -5.48 4.92
CA ARG A 271 -27.64 -6.32 4.66
C ARG A 271 -27.51 -6.57 3.15
N ILE A 272 -26.32 -6.34 2.58
CA ILE A 272 -26.05 -6.52 1.15
C ILE A 272 -25.03 -7.63 0.90
N ASN A 273 -25.34 -8.51 -0.05
CA ASN A 273 -24.54 -9.68 -0.41
C ASN A 273 -24.40 -9.81 -1.95
N PRO A 274 -23.18 -9.78 -2.53
CA PRO A 274 -21.90 -9.51 -1.89
C PRO A 274 -21.79 -8.05 -1.40
N PRO A 275 -21.07 -7.78 -0.30
CA PRO A 275 -20.94 -6.42 0.23
C PRO A 275 -20.10 -5.53 -0.69
N ASN A 276 -20.57 -4.30 -0.95
CA ASN A 276 -19.88 -3.24 -1.70
C ASN A 276 -19.50 -3.55 -3.17
N ILE A 277 -19.91 -4.69 -3.74
CA ILE A 277 -19.50 -5.12 -5.09
C ILE A 277 -20.62 -5.85 -5.85
N ILE A 278 -20.73 -5.55 -7.15
CA ILE A 278 -21.54 -6.29 -8.12
C ILE A 278 -20.57 -6.97 -9.08
N ILE A 279 -20.50 -8.30 -9.05
CA ILE A 279 -19.67 -9.08 -9.95
C ILE A 279 -20.51 -9.43 -11.18
N PHE A 280 -20.05 -9.05 -12.37
CA PHE A 280 -20.72 -9.34 -13.63
C PHE A 280 -20.27 -10.70 -14.16
N ALA A 281 -21.23 -11.56 -14.50
CA ALA A 281 -21.01 -12.85 -15.14
C ALA A 281 -21.75 -12.90 -16.49
N LYS A 282 -21.24 -13.74 -17.40
CA LYS A 282 -21.92 -14.02 -18.66
C LYS A 282 -23.12 -14.94 -18.39
N SER A 283 -24.30 -14.54 -18.87
CA SER A 283 -25.57 -15.27 -18.73
C SER A 283 -26.25 -15.35 -20.10
N GLY A 284 -25.99 -16.43 -20.83
CA GLY A 284 -26.37 -16.55 -22.24
C GLY A 284 -25.63 -15.52 -23.10
N ASN A 285 -26.39 -14.69 -23.82
CA ASN A 285 -25.87 -13.57 -24.62
C ASN A 285 -25.79 -12.25 -23.85
N ASP A 286 -26.28 -12.19 -22.61
CA ASP A 286 -26.25 -10.99 -21.78
C ASP A 286 -25.12 -11.05 -20.75
N LEU A 287 -24.66 -9.87 -20.31
CA LEU A 287 -23.78 -9.74 -19.17
C LEU A 287 -24.55 -9.21 -17.97
N VAL A 288 -24.60 -10.00 -16.90
CA VAL A 288 -25.48 -9.77 -15.74
C VAL A 288 -24.65 -9.77 -14.46
N GLY A 289 -24.76 -8.70 -13.69
CA GLY A 289 -24.31 -8.63 -12.31
C GLY A 289 -25.48 -8.80 -11.33
N THR A 290 -25.31 -9.60 -10.29
CA THR A 290 -26.34 -9.89 -9.28
C THR A 290 -25.91 -9.36 -7.92
N VAL A 291 -26.84 -8.73 -7.19
CA VAL A 291 -26.66 -8.40 -5.77
C VAL A 291 -27.94 -8.65 -5.00
N GLU A 292 -27.82 -9.32 -3.87
CA GLU A 292 -28.90 -9.63 -2.94
C GLU A 292 -28.94 -8.58 -1.83
N ILE A 293 -30.13 -8.10 -1.50
CA ILE A 293 -30.36 -7.20 -0.37
C ILE A 293 -31.43 -7.78 0.55
N THR A 294 -31.16 -7.77 1.86
CA THR A 294 -32.02 -8.31 2.91
C THR A 294 -32.33 -7.23 3.93
N ASN A 295 -33.61 -7.03 4.24
CA ASN A 295 -34.03 -6.16 5.34
C ASN A 295 -33.75 -6.81 6.69
N VAL A 296 -32.91 -6.16 7.50
CA VAL A 296 -32.55 -6.59 8.85
C VAL A 296 -33.19 -5.73 9.95
N ASP A 297 -33.93 -4.67 9.58
CA ASP A 297 -34.75 -3.91 10.53
C ASP A 297 -36.03 -4.68 10.89
N SER A 298 -36.48 -4.43 12.12
CA SER A 298 -37.80 -4.74 12.67
C SER A 298 -39.00 -4.16 11.88
N LYS A 299 -38.77 -3.17 11.00
CA LYS A 299 -39.80 -2.44 10.24
C LYS A 299 -39.67 -2.66 8.73
N PRO A 300 -40.74 -2.45 7.94
CA PRO A 300 -40.64 -2.45 6.48
C PRO A 300 -39.72 -1.33 5.96
N VAL A 301 -38.88 -1.64 4.97
CA VAL A 301 -37.89 -0.73 4.39
C VAL A 301 -38.15 -0.58 2.90
N THR A 302 -38.20 0.66 2.40
CA THR A 302 -38.18 0.90 0.94
C THR A 302 -36.74 1.11 0.46
N TYR A 303 -36.42 0.56 -0.72
CA TYR A 303 -35.12 0.72 -1.36
C TYR A 303 -35.24 1.32 -2.76
N LYS A 304 -34.17 2.00 -3.20
CA LYS A 304 -34.02 2.58 -4.54
C LYS A 304 -32.57 2.49 -5.01
N VAL A 305 -32.38 1.92 -6.19
CA VAL A 305 -31.09 1.76 -6.85
C VAL A 305 -30.89 2.89 -7.86
N LYS A 306 -29.73 3.53 -7.82
CA LYS A 306 -29.24 4.50 -8.81
C LYS A 306 -27.90 4.03 -9.38
N THR A 307 -27.54 4.53 -10.56
CA THR A 307 -26.28 4.22 -11.25
C THR A 307 -25.65 5.48 -11.83
N THR A 308 -24.34 5.46 -12.05
CA THR A 308 -23.59 6.53 -12.74
C THR A 308 -23.83 6.57 -14.25
N ALA A 309 -24.40 5.50 -14.84
CA ALA A 309 -24.62 5.36 -16.29
C ALA A 309 -25.97 4.66 -16.61
N PRO A 310 -27.13 5.31 -16.35
CA PRO A 310 -28.46 4.71 -16.55
C PRO A 310 -28.77 4.33 -18.01
N GLU A 311 -28.08 4.95 -18.97
CA GLU A 311 -28.15 4.63 -20.39
C GLU A 311 -27.43 3.33 -20.76
N LYS A 312 -26.44 2.88 -19.96
CA LYS A 312 -25.60 1.71 -20.26
C LYS A 312 -26.03 0.45 -19.52
N PHE A 313 -26.75 0.59 -18.41
CA PHE A 313 -27.18 -0.54 -17.57
C PHE A 313 -28.68 -0.55 -17.31
N ARG A 314 -29.25 -1.75 -17.29
CA ARG A 314 -30.65 -2.00 -16.94
C ARG A 314 -30.72 -2.68 -15.58
N VAL A 315 -31.28 -2.00 -14.58
CA VAL A 315 -31.44 -2.51 -13.21
C VAL A 315 -32.87 -3.03 -13.02
N ARG A 316 -33.02 -4.27 -12.51
CA ARG A 316 -34.32 -4.88 -12.21
C ARG A 316 -34.25 -5.78 -10.95
N PRO A 317 -35.10 -5.55 -9.93
CA PRO A 317 -35.87 -4.33 -9.66
C PRO A 317 -34.96 -3.13 -9.32
N SER A 318 -35.38 -1.92 -9.68
CA SER A 318 -34.68 -0.67 -9.32
C SER A 318 -35.26 0.04 -8.11
N THR A 319 -36.47 -0.34 -7.66
CA THR A 319 -37.15 0.15 -6.46
C THR A 319 -38.06 -0.93 -5.90
N GLY A 320 -38.27 -0.93 -4.59
CA GLY A 320 -39.27 -1.80 -3.96
C GLY A 320 -39.46 -1.54 -2.46
N ILE A 321 -40.22 -2.44 -1.83
CA ILE A 321 -40.40 -2.53 -0.37
C ILE A 321 -39.94 -3.92 0.06
N LEU A 322 -39.23 -4.00 1.18
CA LEU A 322 -38.87 -5.24 1.86
C LEU A 322 -39.53 -5.25 3.24
N LEU A 323 -40.31 -6.29 3.52
CA LEU A 323 -40.78 -6.58 4.88
C LEU A 323 -39.60 -6.99 5.77
N PRO A 324 -39.72 -6.97 7.11
CA PRO A 324 -38.68 -7.48 8.01
C PRO A 324 -38.23 -8.89 7.63
N SER A 325 -36.90 -9.13 7.63
CA SER A 325 -36.27 -10.38 7.11
C SER A 325 -36.53 -10.70 5.62
N GLY A 326 -37.15 -9.80 4.87
CA GLY A 326 -37.41 -9.96 3.44
C GLY A 326 -36.16 -9.71 2.59
N THR A 327 -35.96 -10.55 1.58
CA THR A 327 -34.80 -10.53 0.68
C THR A 327 -35.22 -10.35 -0.78
N VAL A 328 -34.43 -9.62 -1.58
CA VAL A 328 -34.60 -9.53 -3.03
C VAL A 328 -33.26 -9.51 -3.76
N THR A 329 -33.20 -10.22 -4.90
CA THR A 329 -32.07 -10.17 -5.82
C THR A 329 -32.27 -9.08 -6.87
N ILE A 330 -31.34 -8.13 -6.92
CA ILE A 330 -31.26 -7.08 -7.93
C ILE A 330 -30.33 -7.56 -9.05
N ASN A 331 -30.85 -7.59 -10.27
CA ASN A 331 -30.11 -7.90 -11.49
C ASN A 331 -29.74 -6.61 -12.22
N VAL A 332 -28.47 -6.49 -12.60
CA VAL A 332 -27.91 -5.37 -13.36
C VAL A 332 -27.37 -5.91 -14.67
N VAL A 333 -28.04 -5.59 -15.78
CA VAL A 333 -27.71 -6.09 -17.12
C VAL A 333 -27.03 -4.99 -17.93
N LEU A 334 -25.89 -5.30 -18.57
CA LEU A 334 -25.26 -4.40 -19.55
C LEU A 334 -26.13 -4.32 -20.81
N GLN A 335 -26.41 -3.11 -21.32
CA GLN A 335 -27.18 -2.97 -22.56
C GLN A 335 -26.34 -3.36 -23.79
N HIS A 336 -27.01 -3.85 -24.85
CA HIS A 336 -26.36 -4.21 -26.11
C HIS A 336 -25.67 -2.98 -26.74
N GLY A 337 -24.57 -3.19 -27.47
CA GLY A 337 -23.75 -2.14 -28.07
C GLY A 337 -22.80 -1.42 -27.09
N GLN A 338 -22.73 -1.84 -25.82
CA GLN A 338 -21.81 -1.28 -24.83
C GLN A 338 -20.56 -2.13 -24.68
N GLN A 339 -19.38 -1.51 -24.58
CA GLN A 339 -18.11 -2.23 -24.38
C GLN A 339 -17.98 -2.74 -22.93
N VAL A 340 -17.46 -3.96 -22.77
CA VAL A 340 -17.27 -4.60 -21.45
C VAL A 340 -16.28 -3.84 -20.55
N ASN A 341 -15.27 -3.20 -21.13
CA ASN A 341 -14.25 -2.42 -20.42
C ASN A 341 -14.78 -1.23 -19.58
N ILE A 342 -16.03 -0.79 -19.78
CA ILE A 342 -16.63 0.33 -19.03
C ILE A 342 -17.05 -0.08 -17.62
N ILE A 343 -17.36 -1.37 -17.41
CA ILE A 343 -18.03 -1.88 -16.20
C ILE A 343 -17.25 -1.50 -14.94
N ASN A 344 -15.94 -1.79 -14.92
CA ASN A 344 -15.06 -1.54 -13.77
C ASN A 344 -14.94 -0.05 -13.38
N ARG A 345 -15.47 0.89 -14.18
CA ARG A 345 -15.48 2.33 -13.92
C ARG A 345 -16.78 2.81 -13.26
N GLU A 346 -17.85 2.04 -13.40
CA GLU A 346 -19.22 2.44 -13.11
C GLU A 346 -19.67 1.97 -11.72
N LYS A 347 -20.60 2.72 -11.12
CA LYS A 347 -20.98 2.55 -9.70
C LYS A 347 -22.47 2.57 -9.52
N PHE A 348 -22.94 1.75 -8.59
CA PHE A 348 -24.33 1.67 -8.17
C PHE A 348 -24.47 2.17 -6.74
N LEU A 349 -25.61 2.78 -6.45
CA LEU A 349 -25.98 3.31 -5.14
C LEU A 349 -27.33 2.70 -4.77
N VAL A 350 -27.33 1.80 -3.79
CA VAL A 350 -28.57 1.34 -3.15
C VAL A 350 -28.84 2.30 -2.00
N MET A 351 -29.99 2.95 -2.01
CA MET A 351 -30.46 3.82 -0.93
C MET A 351 -31.66 3.17 -0.28
N CYS A 352 -31.82 3.33 1.03
CA CYS A 352 -32.98 2.80 1.74
C CYS A 352 -33.42 3.68 2.91
N MET A 353 -34.70 3.56 3.28
CA MET A 353 -35.29 4.27 4.42
C MET A 353 -36.43 3.43 5.02
N GLY A 354 -36.63 3.55 6.32
CA GLY A 354 -37.73 2.89 7.04
C GLY A 354 -39.07 3.52 6.70
N LEU A 355 -40.10 2.69 6.49
CA LEU A 355 -41.47 3.14 6.33
C LEU A 355 -42.14 3.26 7.71
N THR A 356 -42.77 4.39 7.99
CA THR A 356 -43.67 4.52 9.14
C THR A 356 -45.05 3.95 8.80
N SER A 357 -45.81 3.58 9.84
CA SER A 357 -47.16 3.00 9.76
C SER A 357 -48.18 3.83 8.96
N ASP A 358 -47.87 5.11 8.77
CA ASP A 358 -48.77 6.13 8.25
C ASP A 358 -48.52 6.39 6.75
N MET A 359 -47.51 5.74 6.18
CA MET A 359 -47.15 5.80 4.76
C MET A 359 -47.68 4.57 4.03
N SER A 360 -48.67 4.76 3.16
CA SER A 360 -49.27 3.68 2.37
C SER A 360 -48.27 3.04 1.41
N SER A 361 -48.33 1.71 1.27
CA SER A 361 -47.47 0.90 0.38
C SER A 361 -47.84 1.02 -1.12
N ASN A 362 -48.42 2.15 -1.52
CA ASN A 362 -48.93 2.40 -2.86
C ASN A 362 -47.81 2.95 -3.76
N PRO A 363 -47.66 2.52 -5.03
CA PRO A 363 -46.55 2.94 -5.88
C PRO A 363 -46.44 4.45 -6.14
N GLN A 364 -47.55 5.20 -6.11
CA GLN A 364 -47.51 6.66 -6.28
C GLN A 364 -46.89 7.37 -5.07
N ASP A 365 -47.28 6.96 -3.87
CA ASP A 365 -46.81 7.54 -2.61
C ASP A 365 -45.30 7.32 -2.43
N LEU A 366 -44.79 6.15 -2.85
CA LEU A 366 -43.35 5.89 -2.95
C LEU A 366 -42.64 6.83 -3.92
N ILE A 367 -43.26 7.17 -5.06
CA ILE A 367 -42.67 8.10 -6.04
C ILE A 367 -42.58 9.51 -5.46
N GLU A 368 -43.59 9.97 -4.71
CA GLU A 368 -43.54 11.26 -4.01
C GLU A 368 -42.55 11.26 -2.85
N LEU A 369 -42.52 10.21 -2.03
CA LEU A 369 -41.53 10.03 -0.95
C LEU A 369 -40.10 10.11 -1.50
N TRP A 370 -39.80 9.40 -2.59
CA TRP A 370 -38.48 9.45 -3.25
C TRP A 370 -38.20 10.74 -4.05
N LYS A 371 -39.18 11.64 -4.23
CA LYS A 371 -38.98 13.01 -4.74
C LYS A 371 -38.71 14.00 -3.61
N ASN A 372 -39.43 13.87 -2.50
CA ASN A 372 -39.37 14.79 -1.35
C ASN A 372 -38.20 14.48 -0.41
N THR A 373 -37.66 13.25 -0.40
CA THR A 373 -36.47 12.89 0.39
C THR A 373 -35.18 13.43 -0.23
N SER A 374 -34.58 14.41 0.45
CA SER A 374 -33.24 14.93 0.14
C SER A 374 -32.14 13.88 0.38
N THR A 375 -31.07 13.92 -0.42
CA THR A 375 -29.91 13.02 -0.32
C THR A 375 -29.06 13.20 0.95
N ARG A 376 -29.44 14.12 1.85
CA ARG A 376 -28.81 14.37 3.16
C ARG A 376 -29.75 14.13 4.35
N SER A 377 -30.94 13.55 4.15
CA SER A 377 -31.84 13.21 5.26
C SER A 377 -31.22 12.19 6.20
N ALA A 378 -31.32 12.40 7.51
CA ALA A 378 -30.73 11.51 8.53
C ALA A 378 -31.29 10.08 8.51
N ASN A 379 -32.51 9.90 7.98
CA ASN A 379 -33.21 8.61 7.89
C ASN A 379 -32.94 7.87 6.57
N LEU A 380 -31.90 8.27 5.81
CA LEU A 380 -31.57 7.71 4.49
C LEU A 380 -30.22 7.00 4.50
N GLU A 381 -30.25 5.68 4.59
CA GLU A 381 -29.08 4.80 4.50
C GLU A 381 -28.62 4.63 3.04
N GLN A 382 -27.31 4.52 2.82
CA GLN A 382 -26.68 4.55 1.49
C GLN A 382 -25.52 3.57 1.34
N HIS A 383 -25.70 2.56 0.49
CA HIS A 383 -24.69 1.55 0.15
C HIS A 383 -24.13 1.79 -1.25
N ARG A 384 -22.78 1.88 -1.36
CA ARG A 384 -22.09 2.15 -2.64
C ARG A 384 -21.44 0.88 -3.17
N LEU A 385 -21.97 0.38 -4.29
CA LEU A 385 -21.50 -0.83 -4.94
C LEU A 385 -20.61 -0.48 -6.15
N LYS A 386 -19.43 -1.07 -6.23
CA LYS A 386 -18.56 -1.02 -7.42
C LYS A 386 -18.87 -2.20 -8.32
N CYS A 387 -18.71 -2.05 -9.63
CA CYS A 387 -18.80 -3.20 -10.54
C CYS A 387 -17.43 -3.84 -10.73
N ALA A 388 -17.40 -5.15 -10.94
CA ALA A 388 -16.19 -5.87 -11.31
C ALA A 388 -16.47 -6.98 -12.33
N LEU A 389 -15.51 -7.18 -13.23
CA LEU A 389 -15.40 -8.35 -14.09
C LEU A 389 -14.46 -9.40 -13.46
N PRO A 390 -14.68 -10.70 -13.72
CA PRO A 390 -13.73 -11.76 -13.40
C PRO A 390 -12.37 -11.50 -14.05
N VAL A 391 -11.28 -11.85 -13.36
CA VAL A 391 -9.90 -11.60 -13.83
C VAL A 391 -9.56 -12.36 -15.12
N ASN A 392 -10.23 -13.49 -15.36
CA ASN A 392 -10.16 -14.28 -16.59
C ASN A 392 -11.54 -14.29 -17.26
N PHE A 393 -12.09 -13.12 -17.58
CA PHE A 393 -13.38 -13.02 -18.27
C PHE A 393 -13.23 -13.45 -19.74
N ASP A 394 -13.92 -14.53 -20.13
CA ASP A 394 -13.96 -14.99 -21.51
C ASP A 394 -15.01 -14.20 -22.30
N GLU A 395 -14.54 -13.37 -23.23
CA GLU A 395 -15.38 -12.57 -24.12
C GLU A 395 -15.94 -13.38 -25.31
N SER A 396 -15.52 -14.66 -25.48
CA SER A 396 -15.97 -15.50 -26.59
C SER A 396 -17.50 -15.59 -26.66
N GLY A 397 -18.07 -15.43 -27.85
CA GLY A 397 -19.52 -15.48 -28.06
C GLY A 397 -20.31 -14.27 -27.53
N LEU A 398 -19.66 -13.17 -27.13
CA LEU A 398 -20.31 -11.86 -26.93
C LEU A 398 -20.36 -11.01 -28.22
N GLU A 399 -19.82 -11.51 -29.33
CA GLU A 399 -19.90 -10.90 -30.67
C GLU A 399 -21.26 -10.24 -31.02
N PRO A 400 -22.44 -10.88 -30.81
CA PRO A 400 -23.72 -10.22 -31.10
C PRO A 400 -24.06 -9.04 -30.18
N MET A 401 -23.42 -8.88 -29.01
CA MET A 401 -23.53 -7.68 -28.18
C MET A 401 -22.74 -6.50 -28.77
N PHE A 402 -21.65 -6.75 -29.51
CA PHE A 402 -20.74 -5.73 -30.03
C PHE A 402 -20.96 -5.41 -31.51
N ALA A 403 -21.74 -6.21 -32.23
CA ALA A 403 -22.09 -6.02 -33.64
C ALA A 403 -23.03 -4.80 -33.88
N GLY A 404 -22.53 -3.59 -33.59
CA GLY A 404 -23.22 -2.32 -33.77
C GLY A 404 -22.27 -1.23 -34.29
N ALA A 405 -22.39 -0.92 -35.58
CA ALA A 405 -21.58 0.01 -36.40
C ALA A 405 -20.20 -0.52 -36.87
N GLY A 406 -19.88 -0.27 -38.16
CA GLY A 406 -18.74 -0.85 -38.90
C GLY A 406 -17.35 -0.33 -38.48
N VAL A 407 -16.24 -0.81 -39.07
CA VAL A 407 -15.98 -0.87 -40.54
C VAL A 407 -15.05 -2.04 -40.94
N GLY A 408 -15.39 -2.70 -42.07
CA GLY A 408 -14.45 -3.17 -43.11
C GLY A 408 -13.31 -4.14 -42.75
N SER A 409 -13.48 -5.42 -43.08
CA SER A 409 -12.40 -6.43 -43.05
C SER A 409 -11.44 -6.32 -44.24
N GLY A 410 -10.14 -6.48 -43.98
CA GLY A 410 -9.13 -6.90 -44.95
C GLY A 410 -8.50 -8.22 -44.49
N THR A 411 -8.44 -9.23 -45.36
CA THR A 411 -7.91 -10.56 -45.05
C THR A 411 -6.38 -10.57 -44.94
N ASP A 412 -5.83 -11.52 -44.19
CA ASP A 412 -5.14 -12.65 -44.83
C ASP A 412 -4.84 -13.81 -43.87
N MET A 413 -4.73 -14.99 -44.46
CA MET A 413 -4.63 -16.30 -43.82
C MET A 413 -3.18 -16.84 -43.82
N LEU A 414 -3.00 -18.03 -43.23
CA LEU A 414 -1.81 -18.92 -43.20
C LEU A 414 -1.01 -18.83 -41.87
N GLY A 415 -0.72 -19.93 -41.16
CA GLY A 415 -1.09 -21.34 -41.38
C GLY A 415 -0.12 -22.31 -40.66
N ALA A 416 -0.63 -23.46 -40.20
CA ALA A 416 0.07 -24.53 -39.45
C ALA A 416 0.55 -24.17 -38.01
N GLY A 417 0.60 -25.12 -37.06
CA GLY A 417 0.24 -26.54 -37.12
C GLY A 417 0.12 -27.18 -35.72
N ALA A 418 -0.61 -28.30 -35.65
CA ALA A 418 -1.10 -28.97 -34.45
C ALA A 418 -0.07 -29.38 -33.38
N ALA A 419 -0.52 -29.39 -32.11
CA ALA A 419 -0.51 -30.60 -31.26
C ALA A 419 -1.50 -30.44 -30.09
N ALA A 420 -2.35 -31.43 -29.85
CA ALA A 420 -3.28 -31.45 -28.72
C ALA A 420 -2.73 -32.30 -27.55
N GLY A 421 -2.85 -31.79 -26.34
CA GLY A 421 -2.61 -32.52 -25.09
C GLY A 421 -3.47 -31.89 -23.99
N GLY A 422 -4.42 -32.65 -23.44
CA GLY A 422 -5.48 -32.11 -22.57
C GLY A 422 -4.99 -31.73 -21.16
N PRO A 423 -5.59 -30.72 -20.51
CA PRO A 423 -5.27 -30.34 -19.15
C PRO A 423 -6.05 -31.16 -18.13
N ASN A 424 -5.42 -31.54 -17.01
CA ASN A 424 -6.16 -32.02 -15.84
C ASN A 424 -5.48 -31.54 -14.54
N GLY A 425 -6.22 -30.77 -13.74
CA GLY A 425 -5.89 -30.45 -12.35
C GLY A 425 -4.74 -29.45 -12.09
N THR A 426 -5.07 -28.18 -11.80
CA THR A 426 -4.66 -27.38 -10.61
C THR A 426 -4.92 -25.88 -10.87
N GLY A 427 -6.15 -25.40 -10.59
CA GLY A 427 -6.51 -23.98 -10.78
C GLY A 427 -7.25 -23.32 -9.61
N ALA A 428 -7.91 -24.09 -8.75
CA ALA A 428 -8.82 -23.54 -7.74
C ALA A 428 -8.14 -22.96 -6.49
N ALA A 429 -6.94 -23.44 -6.12
CA ALA A 429 -6.29 -23.07 -4.86
C ALA A 429 -5.74 -21.63 -4.84
N GLY A 430 -5.23 -21.13 -5.97
CA GLY A 430 -4.54 -19.83 -6.03
C GLY A 430 -5.45 -18.63 -5.78
N ASN A 431 -6.71 -18.68 -6.23
CA ASN A 431 -7.62 -17.54 -6.16
C ASN A 431 -8.18 -17.32 -4.74
N ASN A 432 -8.56 -18.39 -4.02
CA ASN A 432 -9.04 -18.27 -2.64
C ASN A 432 -7.98 -17.68 -1.71
N GLN A 433 -6.71 -18.00 -1.94
CA GLN A 433 -5.60 -17.45 -1.16
C GLN A 433 -5.42 -15.94 -1.42
N ILE A 434 -5.71 -15.43 -2.61
CA ILE A 434 -5.67 -13.99 -2.92
C ILE A 434 -6.80 -13.23 -2.22
N TYR A 435 -8.02 -13.76 -2.18
CA TYR A 435 -9.14 -13.11 -1.47
C TYR A 435 -8.94 -13.09 0.05
N TYR A 436 -8.46 -14.20 0.62
CA TYR A 436 -8.08 -14.26 2.05
C TYR A 436 -6.91 -13.31 2.37
N SER A 437 -5.92 -13.23 1.49
CA SER A 437 -4.85 -12.22 1.58
C SER A 437 -5.41 -10.79 1.59
N LEU A 438 -6.34 -10.46 0.69
CA LEU A 438 -6.88 -9.10 0.57
C LEU A 438 -7.61 -8.66 1.84
N SER A 439 -8.42 -9.53 2.46
CA SER A 439 -9.12 -9.21 3.72
C SER A 439 -8.14 -9.02 4.87
N VAL A 440 -7.11 -9.87 5.00
CA VAL A 440 -6.06 -9.72 6.03
C VAL A 440 -5.29 -8.40 5.89
N ILE A 441 -4.97 -7.96 4.66
CA ILE A 441 -4.35 -6.63 4.43
C ILE A 441 -5.29 -5.52 4.91
N MET A 442 -6.56 -5.56 4.51
CA MET A 442 -7.53 -4.52 4.88
C MET A 442 -7.69 -4.43 6.40
N SER A 443 -7.88 -5.55 7.10
CA SER A 443 -7.99 -5.57 8.57
C SER A 443 -6.72 -5.07 9.28
N ARG A 444 -5.52 -5.39 8.78
CA ARG A 444 -4.26 -4.87 9.33
C ARG A 444 -4.10 -3.37 9.08
N MET A 445 -4.46 -2.89 7.89
CA MET A 445 -4.46 -1.46 7.56
C MET A 445 -5.41 -0.66 8.45
N ASP A 446 -6.61 -1.18 8.72
CA ASP A 446 -7.57 -0.53 9.61
C ASP A 446 -7.08 -0.52 11.07
N HIS A 447 -6.47 -1.61 11.54
CA HIS A 447 -5.84 -1.66 12.87
C HIS A 447 -4.68 -0.64 13.01
N LEU A 448 -3.81 -0.54 12.00
CA LEU A 448 -2.74 0.47 11.95
C LEU A 448 -3.29 1.90 11.91
N ALA A 449 -4.38 2.15 11.19
CA ALA A 449 -5.06 3.44 11.16
C ALA A 449 -5.63 3.83 12.55
N LEU A 450 -6.12 2.84 13.30
CA LEU A 450 -6.66 3.01 14.65
C LEU A 450 -5.52 3.33 15.65
N LEU A 451 -4.38 2.65 15.54
CA LEU A 451 -3.14 2.96 16.28
C LEU A 451 -2.60 4.36 15.93
N ALA A 452 -2.59 4.75 14.66
CA ALA A 452 -2.15 6.08 14.22
C ALA A 452 -3.04 7.18 14.82
N LYS A 453 -4.37 7.02 14.79
CA LYS A 453 -5.32 7.93 15.47
C LYS A 453 -5.08 8.00 16.98
N ARG A 454 -4.74 6.87 17.64
CA ARG A 454 -4.41 6.86 19.08
C ARG A 454 -3.13 7.63 19.37
N ASN A 455 -2.08 7.44 18.56
CA ASN A 455 -0.82 8.19 18.69
C ASN A 455 -1.00 9.69 18.41
N GLN A 456 -1.83 10.07 17.44
CA GLN A 456 -2.15 11.48 17.18
C GLN A 456 -2.88 12.13 18.37
N LYS A 457 -3.80 11.42 19.04
CA LYS A 457 -4.43 11.89 20.29
C LYS A 457 -3.41 12.04 21.43
N LEU A 458 -2.48 11.10 21.57
CA LEU A 458 -1.38 11.18 22.54
C LEU A 458 -0.46 12.38 22.27
N GLN A 459 -0.12 12.67 21.02
CA GLN A 459 0.64 13.86 20.64
C GLN A 459 -0.09 15.16 21.03
N TRP A 460 -1.38 15.27 20.73
CA TRP A 460 -2.20 16.42 21.16
C TRP A 460 -2.24 16.57 22.69
N LEU A 461 -2.36 15.47 23.44
CA LEU A 461 -2.28 15.46 24.90
C LEU A 461 -0.91 15.96 25.40
N THR A 462 0.20 15.50 24.81
CA THR A 462 1.54 15.98 25.18
C THR A 462 1.72 17.47 24.88
N CYS A 463 1.26 17.96 23.73
CA CYS A 463 1.31 19.39 23.39
C CYS A 463 0.49 20.25 24.37
N ALA A 464 -0.70 19.77 24.76
CA ALA A 464 -1.52 20.44 25.78
C ALA A 464 -0.82 20.45 27.15
N LEU A 465 -0.17 19.35 27.55
CA LEU A 465 0.60 19.25 28.78
C LEU A 465 1.78 20.24 28.82
N PHE A 466 2.54 20.34 27.72
CA PHE A 466 3.64 21.33 27.58
C PHE A 466 3.13 22.78 27.65
N LEU A 467 1.97 23.08 27.06
CA LEU A 467 1.33 24.40 27.17
C LEU A 467 0.93 24.73 28.62
N LEU A 468 0.30 23.79 29.32
CA LEU A 468 -0.08 23.95 30.72
C LEU A 468 1.15 24.12 31.64
N LEU A 469 2.21 23.33 31.43
CA LEU A 469 3.46 23.45 32.17
C LEU A 469 4.10 24.84 31.94
N SER A 470 4.10 25.31 30.70
CA SER A 470 4.63 26.62 30.32
C SER A 470 3.86 27.77 31.00
N LEU A 471 2.51 27.70 31.02
CA LEU A 471 1.65 28.65 31.72
C LEU A 471 1.87 28.62 33.25
N ALA A 472 2.06 27.43 33.83
CA ALA A 472 2.37 27.27 35.25
C ALA A 472 3.73 27.91 35.62
N ILE A 473 4.77 27.69 34.81
CA ILE A 473 6.10 28.32 35.00
C ILE A 473 5.99 29.85 34.95
N VAL A 474 5.29 30.40 33.95
CA VAL A 474 5.07 31.86 33.83
C VAL A 474 4.27 32.41 35.03
N TYR A 475 3.29 31.66 35.53
CA TYR A 475 2.53 32.05 36.72
C TYR A 475 3.40 32.06 37.98
N ILE A 476 4.19 31.02 38.22
CA ILE A 476 5.10 30.92 39.37
C ILE A 476 6.11 32.08 39.35
N LEU A 477 6.78 32.30 38.21
CA LEU A 477 7.72 33.42 38.05
C LEU A 477 7.04 34.77 38.33
N LYS A 478 5.80 34.98 37.88
CA LYS A 478 5.04 36.21 38.13
C LYS A 478 4.67 36.39 39.61
N VAL A 479 4.33 35.31 40.32
CA VAL A 479 4.08 35.34 41.77
C VAL A 479 5.36 35.64 42.54
N GLU A 480 6.48 35.01 42.17
CA GLU A 480 7.76 35.19 42.84
C GLU A 480 8.35 36.60 42.63
N ILE A 481 8.26 37.15 41.40
CA ILE A 481 8.58 38.56 41.14
C ILE A 481 7.73 39.50 42.00
N LYS A 482 6.42 39.22 42.14
CA LYS A 482 5.53 40.04 42.97
C LYS A 482 5.89 39.97 44.45
N ASN A 483 6.19 38.78 44.97
CA ASN A 483 6.55 38.57 46.37
C ASN A 483 7.90 39.24 46.71
N ASN A 484 8.89 39.11 45.84
CA ASN A 484 10.18 39.78 45.98
C ASN A 484 10.02 41.31 45.93
N ALA A 485 9.21 41.83 45.00
CA ALA A 485 8.91 43.27 44.94
C ALA A 485 8.29 43.81 46.24
N SER A 486 7.38 43.05 46.89
CA SER A 486 6.85 43.43 48.20
C SER A 486 7.89 43.40 49.32
N GLN A 487 8.84 42.46 49.32
CA GLN A 487 9.92 42.43 50.32
C GLN A 487 10.82 43.68 50.22
N TYR A 488 11.20 44.09 49.01
CA TYR A 488 11.99 45.31 48.80
C TYR A 488 11.29 46.58 49.28
N CYS A 489 9.97 46.70 49.11
CA CYS A 489 9.21 47.83 49.67
C CYS A 489 9.26 47.84 51.21
N THR A 490 9.03 46.71 51.88
CA THR A 490 9.10 46.65 53.35
C THR A 490 10.50 46.85 53.93
N SER A 491 11.56 46.57 53.17
CA SER A 491 12.95 46.86 53.59
C SER A 491 13.34 48.34 53.44
N ALA A 492 12.63 49.11 52.62
CA ALA A 492 12.89 50.53 52.38
C ALA A 492 12.21 51.45 53.42
N GLU A 493 11.26 50.94 54.21
CA GLU A 493 10.55 51.69 55.27
C GLU A 493 11.18 51.48 56.67
N LEU A 494 12.31 50.77 56.77
CA LEU A 494 12.96 50.36 58.03
C LEU A 494 14.43 50.82 58.16
N ASN A 495 14.89 51.74 57.30
CA ASN A 495 16.21 52.41 57.38
C ASN A 495 16.05 53.94 57.39
#